data_AF-A0A227J6J7-F1
#
_entry.id   AF-A0A227J6J7-F1
#
_cell.length_a   1.000
_cell.length_b   1.000
_cell.length_c   1.000
_cell.angle_alpha   90.00
_cell.angle_beta   90.00
_cell.angle_gamma   90.00
#
_symmetry.space_group_name_H-M   'P 1'
#
loop_
_entity.id
_entity.type
_entity.pdbx_description
1 polymer ?
#
loop_
_entity_poly.entity_id
_entity_poly.type
_entity_poly.pdbx_seq_one_letter_code
_entity_poly.pdbx_strand_id
1 'polypeptide(L)' 'MKTIEVDEDLYRYIASQTKHIGESASDILRRLLNLDGQLQVAESAPAVEKPQGIVVSKDAGKAESIDVVKEM' A
#
# COMPACT_ATOMS: atom_id res chain seq x y z
N MET A 1 -14.17 -7.59 -7.43
CA MET A 1 -14.36 -7.23 -8.86
C MET A 1 -15.53 -6.27 -8.96
N LYS A 2 -15.44 -5.24 -9.80
CA LYS A 2 -16.58 -4.38 -10.16
C LYS A 2 -17.00 -4.73 -11.59
N THR A 3 -18.28 -4.60 -11.89
CA THR A 3 -18.84 -4.86 -13.24
C THR A 3 -19.08 -3.52 -13.93
N ILE A 4 -18.76 -3.46 -15.22
CA ILE A 4 -19.05 -2.32 -16.10
C ILE A 4 -19.70 -2.86 -17.38
N GLU A 5 -20.56 -2.06 -17.99
CA GLU A 5 -21.15 -2.36 -19.30
C GLU A 5 -20.43 -1.54 -20.37
N VAL A 6 -20.22 -2.15 -21.53
CA VAL A 6 -19.54 -1.55 -22.68
C VAL A 6 -20.23 -1.97 -23.97
N ASP A 7 -20.07 -1.15 -25.01
CA ASP A 7 -20.61 -1.44 -26.33
C ASP A 7 -19.94 -2.67 -26.98
N GLU A 8 -20.64 -3.35 -27.88
CA GLU A 8 -20.17 -4.58 -28.54
C GLU A 8 -18.84 -4.40 -29.28
N ASP A 9 -18.69 -3.30 -30.02
CA ASP A 9 -17.46 -3.02 -30.76
C ASP A 9 -16.26 -2.79 -29.83
N LEU A 10 -16.50 -2.15 -28.68
CA LEU A 10 -15.49 -1.95 -27.66
C LEU A 10 -15.11 -3.27 -26.99
N TYR A 11 -16.09 -4.12 -26.68
CA TYR A 11 -15.85 -5.46 -26.16
C TYR A 11 -14.97 -6.28 -27.12
N ARG A 12 -15.32 -6.31 -28.41
CA ARG A 12 -14.54 -6.99 -29.45
C ARG A 12 -13.12 -6.44 -29.56
N TYR A 13 -12.97 -5.12 -29.49
CA TYR A 13 -11.64 -4.49 -29.48
C TYR A 13 -10.83 -4.97 -28.28
N ILE A 14 -11.36 -4.91 -27.06
CA ILE A 14 -10.65 -5.36 -25.85
C ILE A 14 -10.28 -6.84 -25.96
N ALA A 15 -11.22 -7.70 -26.38
CA ALA A 15 -10.98 -9.13 -26.54
C ALA A 15 -9.86 -9.43 -27.57
N SER A 16 -9.80 -8.67 -28.67
CA SER A 16 -8.76 -8.81 -29.70
C SER A 16 -7.34 -8.50 -29.20
N GLN A 17 -7.21 -7.78 -28.08
CA GLN A 17 -5.91 -7.39 -27.50
C GLN A 17 -5.33 -8.44 -26.55
N THR A 18 -5.97 -9.60 -26.40
CA THR A 18 -5.50 -10.72 -25.58
C THR A 18 -4.13 -11.20 -26.04
N LYS A 19 -3.15 -11.31 -25.13
CA LYS A 19 -1.81 -11.83 -25.44
C LYS A 19 -1.55 -13.21 -24.85
N HIS A 20 -2.22 -13.53 -23.74
CA HIS A 20 -2.07 -14.80 -23.05
C HIS A 20 -3.44 -15.46 -22.83
N ILE A 21 -3.51 -16.78 -23.00
CA ILE A 21 -4.75 -17.53 -22.77
C ILE A 21 -5.09 -17.44 -21.28
N GLY A 22 -6.32 -17.02 -20.98
CA GLY A 22 -6.79 -16.85 -19.60
C GLY A 22 -6.42 -15.50 -18.95
N GLU A 23 -5.92 -14.53 -19.71
CA GLU A 23 -5.73 -13.15 -19.24
C GLU A 23 -7.08 -12.53 -18.81
N SER A 24 -7.09 -11.83 -17.68
CA SER A 24 -8.32 -11.18 -17.20
C SER A 24 -8.60 -9.90 -17.99
N ALA A 25 -9.88 -9.52 -18.11
CA ALA A 25 -10.26 -8.26 -18.74
C ALA A 25 -9.59 -7.05 -18.06
N SER A 26 -9.39 -7.11 -16.73
CA SER A 26 -8.70 -6.08 -15.98
C SER A 26 -7.22 -5.93 -16.38
N ASP A 27 -6.53 -7.03 -16.67
CA ASP A 27 -5.11 -6.99 -17.05
C ASP A 27 -4.94 -6.46 -18.48
N ILE A 28 -5.83 -6.86 -19.39
CA ILE A 28 -5.88 -6.30 -20.75
C ILE A 28 -6.06 -4.78 -20.67
N LEU A 29 -7.01 -4.30 -19.86
CA LEU A 29 -7.30 -2.87 -19.71
C LEU A 29 -6.15 -2.09 -19.05
N ARG A 30 -5.49 -2.64 -18.01
CA ARG A 30 -4.34 -1.99 -17.36
C ARG A 30 -3.21 -1.73 -18.35
N ARG A 31 -2.92 -2.72 -19.20
CA ARG A 31 -1.92 -2.63 -20.26
C ARG A 31 -2.29 -1.61 -21.33
N LEU A 32 -3.54 -1.65 -21.82
CA LEU A 32 -4.00 -0.73 -22.87
C LEU A 32 -4.03 0.73 -22.41
N LEU A 33 -4.31 0.96 -21.13
CA LEU A 33 -4.40 2.29 -20.52
C LEU A 33 -3.10 2.72 -19.83
N ASN A 34 -2.04 1.91 -19.91
CA ASN A 34 -0.74 2.16 -19.27
C ASN A 34 -0.84 2.47 -17.76
N LEU A 35 -1.79 1.83 -17.07
CA LEU A 35 -2.08 2.12 -15.66
C LEU A 35 -0.92 1.73 -14.73
N ASP A 36 -0.11 0.74 -15.11
CA ASP A 36 1.05 0.32 -14.31
C ASP A 36 2.12 1.43 -14.18
N GLY A 37 2.20 2.34 -15.16
CA GLY A 37 3.04 3.53 -15.07
C GLY A 37 2.46 4.64 -14.19
N GLN A 38 1.14 4.65 -13.98
CA GLN A 38 0.43 5.64 -13.18
C GLN A 38 0.24 5.20 -11.72
N LEU A 39 0.17 3.89 -11.45
CA LEU A 39 0.09 3.35 -10.09
C LEU A 39 1.37 3.60 -9.26
N GLN A 40 2.53 3.69 -9.92
CA GLN A 40 3.80 4.11 -9.29
C GLN A 40 3.72 5.54 -8.72
N VAL A 41 2.89 6.42 -9.30
CA VAL A 41 2.68 7.79 -8.82
C VAL A 41 1.65 7.84 -7.68
N ALA A 42 0.73 6.87 -7.61
CA ALA A 42 -0.27 6.79 -6.55
C ALA A 42 0.24 6.09 -5.28
N GLU A 43 1.23 5.20 -5.37
CA GLU A 43 1.83 4.49 -4.22
C GLU A 43 2.94 5.29 -3.51
N SER A 44 3.37 6.42 -4.08
CA SER A 44 4.35 7.34 -3.48
C SER A 44 3.73 8.45 -2.62
N ALA A 45 2.42 8.40 -2.35
CA ALA A 45 1.83 9.18 -1.27
C ALA A 45 2.19 8.54 0.09
N PRO A 46 2.79 9.28 1.04
CA PRO A 46 3.31 8.69 2.26
C PRO A 46 2.18 8.07 3.07
N ALA A 47 2.32 6.77 3.36
CA ALA A 47 1.44 6.05 4.26
C ALA A 47 1.42 6.76 5.62
N VAL A 48 0.25 7.26 6.00
CA VAL A 48 -0.02 7.83 7.33
C VAL A 48 0.36 6.80 8.39
N GLU A 49 1.29 7.20 9.26
CA GLU A 49 1.80 6.45 10.39
C GLU A 49 0.65 5.95 11.28
N LYS A 50 0.57 4.64 11.49
CA LYS A 50 -0.21 4.09 12.61
C LYS A 50 0.63 4.26 13.87
N PRO A 51 0.15 4.93 14.93
CA PRO A 51 0.91 5.04 16.16
C PRO A 51 1.10 3.66 16.76
N GLN A 52 2.36 3.26 16.93
CA GLN A 52 2.72 2.03 17.61
C GLN A 52 2.24 2.13 19.06
N GLY A 53 1.40 1.17 19.45
CA GLY A 53 0.82 1.09 20.78
C GLY A 53 1.91 1.06 21.85
N ILE A 54 1.69 1.84 22.90
CA ILE A 54 2.51 1.92 24.10
C ILE A 54 2.64 0.51 24.69
N VAL A 55 3.82 -0.10 24.57
CA VAL A 55 4.18 -1.29 25.33
C VAL A 55 4.76 -0.86 26.67
N VAL A 56 3.95 -0.99 27.72
CA VAL A 56 4.39 -0.84 29.12
C VAL A 56 5.21 -2.08 29.47
N SER A 57 6.52 -2.03 29.18
CA SER A 57 7.47 -3.01 29.72
C SER A 57 7.77 -2.66 31.16
N LYS A 58 7.04 -3.32 32.05
CA LYS A 58 7.32 -3.46 33.47
C LYS A 58 8.51 -4.42 33.64
N ASP A 59 9.73 -3.94 33.40
CA ASP A 59 10.96 -4.46 34.03
C ASP A 59 12.16 -3.59 33.62
N ALA A 60 12.62 -2.73 34.53
CA ALA A 60 13.94 -2.09 34.46
C ALA A 60 14.33 -1.66 35.87
N GLY A 61 14.69 -2.66 36.68
CA GLY A 61 15.37 -2.42 37.93
C GLY A 61 16.75 -1.80 37.69
N LYS A 62 17.18 -1.06 38.72
CA LYS A 62 18.56 -0.69 39.06
C LYS A 62 19.09 0.61 38.43
N ALA A 63 18.85 1.71 39.15
CA ALA A 63 19.68 2.91 39.10
C ALA A 63 20.52 2.96 40.39
N GLU A 64 21.81 2.67 40.29
CA GLU A 64 22.80 3.00 41.31
C GLU A 64 23.52 4.30 40.93
N SER A 65 23.77 5.10 41.97
CA SER A 65 24.67 6.27 42.06
C SER A 65 24.28 7.53 41.30
N ILE A 66 24.06 8.64 42.02
CA ILE A 66 25.14 9.59 42.33
C ILE A 66 24.71 10.58 43.44
N ASP A 67 25.56 10.67 44.46
CA ASP A 67 25.60 11.66 45.53
C ASP A 67 25.59 13.11 45.04
N VAL A 68 24.77 13.97 45.67
CA VAL A 68 25.16 15.36 45.97
C VAL A 68 24.64 15.74 47.35
N VAL A 69 25.62 15.95 48.24
CA VAL A 69 25.58 16.59 49.56
C VAL A 69 24.97 18.00 49.47
N LYS A 70 24.38 18.48 50.61
CA LYS A 70 24.13 19.89 51.02
C LYS A 70 22.62 20.22 51.07
N GLU A 71 22.03 20.71 52.16
CA GLU A 71 22.49 21.66 53.18
C GLU A 71 21.66 21.50 54.48
N MET A 72 22.15 22.16 55.52
CA MET A 72 21.69 22.27 56.92
C MET A 72 20.19 22.49 57.16
#